data_AF-A0A5N4DKP9-F1
#
_entry.id   AF-A0A5N4DKP9-F1
#
_cell.length_a   1.000
_cell.length_b   1.000
_cell.length_c   1.000
_cell.angle_alpha   90.00
_cell.angle_beta   90.00
_cell.angle_gamma   90.00
#
_symmetry.space_group_name_H-M   'P 1'
#
loop_
_entity.id
_entity.type
_entity.pdbx_description
1 polymer ?
#
loop_
_entity_poly.entity_id
_entity_poly.type
_entity_poly.pdbx_seq_one_letter_code
_entity_poly.pdbx_strand_id
1 'polypeptide(L)'
;MPQPTRMETEYLKRCFGNCLAQALAEVAKIQPSDPIEYLAHWLYHYRKTAKAKEKERQEKIQLQQEYDNSLKETKMAEMLKQEEYEIQQKYERCHQVGRRSSALGTHTSQGGYWEIH
;
A
#
# COMPACT_ATOMS: atom_id res chain seq x y z
N MET A 1 13.55 -13.69 49.55
CA MET A 1 12.55 -13.07 48.66
C MET A 1 12.48 -13.88 47.37
N PRO A 2 11.31 -14.34 46.93
CA PRO A 2 11.19 -15.02 45.64
C PRO A 2 11.53 -14.03 44.52
N GLN A 3 12.34 -14.47 43.55
CA GLN A 3 12.68 -13.66 42.39
C GLN A 3 11.48 -13.64 41.42
N PRO A 4 11.11 -12.48 40.85
CA PRO A 4 10.07 -12.41 39.84
C PRO A 4 10.42 -13.36 38.68
N THR A 5 9.46 -14.17 38.28
CA THR A 5 9.64 -15.05 37.15
C THR A 5 9.78 -14.21 35.86
N ARG A 6 10.51 -14.72 34.88
CA ARG A 6 10.75 -14.02 33.62
C ARG A 6 9.45 -13.59 32.93
N MET A 7 8.40 -14.41 33.03
CA MET A 7 7.07 -14.11 32.48
C MET A 7 6.39 -12.90 33.16
N GLU A 8 6.50 -12.77 34.49
CA GLU A 8 5.92 -11.64 35.22
C GLU A 8 6.61 -10.32 34.82
N THR A 9 7.94 -10.36 34.67
CA THR A 9 8.70 -9.19 34.25
C THR A 9 8.39 -8.76 32.82
N GLU A 10 8.27 -9.72 31.89
CA GLU A 10 7.90 -9.45 30.50
C GLU A 10 6.47 -8.90 30.40
N TYR A 11 5.53 -9.47 31.16
CA TYR A 11 4.16 -8.98 31.23
C TYR A 11 4.09 -7.54 31.74
N LEU A 12 4.75 -7.23 32.86
CA LEU A 12 4.76 -5.88 33.43
C LEU A 12 5.41 -4.87 32.49
N LYS A 13 6.52 -5.24 31.83
CA LYS A 13 7.15 -4.39 30.81
C LYS A 13 6.22 -4.12 29.63
N ARG A 14 5.49 -5.12 29.14
CA ARG A 14 4.56 -4.96 28.02
C ARG A 14 3.35 -4.11 28.38
N CYS A 15 2.77 -4.32 29.56
CA CYS A 15 1.55 -3.63 29.99
C CYS A 15 1.82 -2.23 30.53
N PHE A 16 2.91 -2.05 31.28
CA PHE A 16 3.19 -0.84 32.04
C PHE A 16 4.50 -0.15 31.69
N GLY A 17 5.39 -0.77 30.91
CA GLY A 17 6.73 -0.23 30.64
C GLY A 17 6.70 1.17 30.03
N ASN A 18 5.96 1.35 28.93
CA ASN A 18 5.89 2.64 28.25
C ASN A 18 5.15 3.70 29.09
N CYS A 19 4.02 3.33 29.70
CA CYS A 19 3.23 4.30 30.46
C CYS A 19 3.93 4.73 31.75
N LEU A 20 4.57 3.81 32.48
CA LEU A 20 5.36 4.15 33.66
C LEU A 20 6.60 4.97 33.29
N ALA A 21 7.30 4.63 32.21
CA ALA A 21 8.45 5.42 31.77
C ALA A 21 8.07 6.87 31.47
N GLN A 22 6.95 7.09 30.77
CA GLN A 22 6.44 8.43 30.48
C GLN A 22 5.99 9.16 31.73
N ALA A 23 5.25 8.49 32.62
CA ALA A 23 4.75 9.09 33.85
C ALA A 23 5.89 9.48 34.79
N LEU A 24 6.89 8.61 34.95
CA LEU A 24 8.09 8.88 35.74
C LEU A 24 8.94 10.01 35.14
N ALA A 25 9.02 10.11 33.81
CA ALA A 25 9.67 11.24 33.16
C ALA A 25 8.96 12.57 33.47
N GLU A 26 7.62 12.60 33.51
CA GLU A 26 6.85 13.79 33.90
C GLU A 26 7.02 14.13 35.39
N VAL A 27 6.99 13.13 36.27
CA VAL A 27 7.28 13.31 37.70
C VAL A 27 8.68 13.88 37.92
N ALA A 28 9.69 13.37 37.20
CA ALA A 28 11.06 13.87 37.30
C ALA A 28 11.22 15.33 36.85
N LYS A 29 10.41 15.76 35.86
CA LYS A 29 10.40 17.15 35.37
C LYS A 29 9.66 18.10 36.32
N ILE A 30 8.47 17.70 36.78
CA ILE A 30 7.56 18.56 37.55
C ILE A 30 7.94 18.58 39.03
N GLN A 31 8.54 17.50 39.55
CA GLN A 31 8.89 17.31 40.95
C GLN A 31 7.73 17.68 41.89
N PRO A 32 6.57 17.02 41.75
CA PRO A 32 5.41 17.30 42.58
C PRO A 32 5.72 17.01 44.06
N SER A 33 5.07 17.76 44.96
CA SER A 33 5.21 17.56 46.41
C SER A 33 4.76 16.17 46.87
N ASP A 34 3.81 15.55 46.15
CA ASP A 34 3.44 14.14 46.30
C ASP A 34 3.57 13.41 44.94
N PRO A 35 4.70 12.73 44.71
CA PRO A 35 4.93 11.96 43.49
C PRO A 35 4.01 10.75 43.32
N ILE A 36 3.53 10.15 44.41
CA ILE A 36 2.70 8.94 44.34
C ILE A 36 1.28 9.33 43.91
N GLU A 37 0.70 10.35 44.54
CA GLU A 37 -0.60 10.92 44.19
C GLU A 37 -0.60 11.40 42.73
N TYR A 38 0.43 12.14 42.32
CA TYR A 38 0.56 12.63 40.95
C TYR A 38 0.61 11.48 39.94
N LEU A 39 1.40 10.45 40.22
CA LEU A 39 1.55 9.29 39.35
C LEU A 39 0.22 8.55 39.18
N ALA A 40 -0.56 8.38 40.26
CA ALA A 40 -1.88 7.76 40.21
C ALA A 40 -2.84 8.52 39.30
N HIS A 41 -2.91 9.85 39.46
CA HIS A 41 -3.72 10.71 38.59
C HIS A 41 -3.26 10.64 37.13
N TRP A 42 -1.95 10.72 36.88
CA TRP A 42 -1.39 10.65 35.53
C TRP A 42 -1.77 9.34 34.83
N LEU A 43 -1.61 8.20 35.51
CA LEU A 43 -1.93 6.87 34.95
C LEU A 43 -3.44 6.72 34.69
N TYR A 44 -4.29 7.27 35.56
CA TYR A 44 -5.74 7.26 35.35
C TYR A 44 -6.14 8.00 34.06
N HIS A 45 -5.54 9.16 33.81
CA HIS A 45 -5.78 9.95 32.59
C HIS A 45 -5.16 9.31 31.34
N TYR A 46 -3.96 8.74 31.46
CA TYR A 46 -3.25 8.08 30.36
C TYR A 46 -4.08 6.99 29.69
N ARG A 47 -4.81 6.17 30.46
CA ARG A 47 -5.66 5.12 29.88
C ARG A 47 -6.70 5.65 28.89
N LYS A 48 -7.26 6.84 29.16
CA LYS A 48 -8.27 7.46 28.29
C LYS A 48 -7.63 8.01 27.02
N THR A 49 -6.46 8.64 27.12
CA THR A 49 -5.77 9.26 25.99
C THR A 49 -4.99 8.26 25.12
N ALA A 50 -4.44 7.20 25.71
CA ALA A 50 -3.68 6.17 25.00
C ALA A 50 -4.53 5.41 23.99
N LYS A 51 -5.81 5.12 24.32
CA LYS A 51 -6.74 4.48 23.37
C LYS A 51 -7.00 5.35 22.14
N ALA A 52 -7.18 6.65 22.33
CA ALA A 52 -7.39 7.58 21.22
C ALA A 52 -6.15 7.68 20.33
N LYS A 53 -4.96 7.81 20.92
CA LYS A 53 -3.68 7.85 20.18
C LYS A 53 -3.39 6.57 19.40
N GLU A 54 -3.69 5.41 19.98
CA GLU A 54 -3.52 4.14 19.26
C GLU A 54 -4.49 4.02 18.08
N LYS A 55 -5.74 4.46 18.26
CA LYS A 55 -6.72 4.51 17.16
C LYS A 55 -6.25 5.43 16.04
N GLU A 56 -5.81 6.64 16.37
CA GLU A 56 -5.26 7.60 15.40
C GLU A 56 -4.05 7.03 14.66
N ARG A 57 -3.15 6.33 15.36
CA ARG A 57 -2.01 5.65 14.75
C ARG A 57 -2.46 4.57 13.75
N GLN A 58 -3.47 3.78 14.11
CA GLN A 58 -4.02 2.74 13.24
C GLN A 58 -4.71 3.34 12.00
N GLU A 59 -5.50 4.39 12.18
CA GLU A 59 -6.15 5.13 11.09
C GLU A 59 -5.11 5.71 10.11
N LYS A 60 -4.02 6.30 10.63
CA LYS A 60 -2.93 6.81 9.81
C LYS A 60 -2.23 5.71 8.98
N ILE A 61 -2.05 4.53 9.57
CA ILE A 61 -1.47 3.37 8.87
C ILE A 61 -2.40 2.90 7.76
N GLN A 62 -3.71 2.80 8.03
CA GLN A 62 -4.70 2.40 7.04
C GLN A 62 -4.74 3.39 5.86
N LEU A 63 -4.77 4.70 6.16
CA LEU A 63 -4.78 5.73 5.13
C LEU A 63 -3.54 5.68 4.23
N GLN A 64 -2.35 5.44 4.82
CA GLN A 64 -1.13 5.29 4.04
C GLN A 64 -1.18 4.05 3.14
N GLN A 65 -1.70 2.93 3.64
CA GLN A 65 -1.86 1.70 2.86
C GLN A 65 -2.83 1.90 1.69
N GLU A 66 -3.95 2.58 1.91
CA GLU A 66 -4.92 2.91 0.86
C GLU A 66 -4.28 3.80 -0.22
N TYR A 67 -3.53 4.83 0.19
CA TYR A 67 -2.80 5.68 -0.74
C TYR A 67 -1.80 4.89 -1.59
N ASP A 68 -1.00 4.04 -0.96
CA ASP A 68 -0.02 3.20 -1.65
C ASP A 68 -0.69 2.22 -2.62
N ASN A 69 -1.85 1.68 -2.26
CA ASN A 69 -2.63 0.78 -3.10
C ASN A 69 -3.23 1.53 -4.30
N SER A 70 -3.81 2.71 -4.08
CA SER A 70 -4.35 3.55 -5.16
C SER A 70 -3.27 3.94 -6.17
N LEU A 71 -2.05 4.24 -5.69
CA LEU A 71 -0.91 4.53 -6.56
C LEU A 71 -0.53 3.31 -7.43
N LYS A 72 -0.52 2.11 -6.83
CA LYS A 72 -0.26 0.87 -7.57
C LYS A 72 -1.34 0.57 -8.60
N GLU A 73 -2.61 0.73 -8.24
CA GLU A 73 -3.75 0.54 -9.15
C GLU A 73 -3.69 1.49 -10.34
N THR A 74 -3.40 2.77 -10.09
CA THR A 74 -3.23 3.77 -11.15
C THR A 74 -2.13 3.37 -12.12
N LYS A 75 -0.97 2.96 -11.59
CA LYS A 75 0.15 2.49 -12.42
C LYS A 75 -0.20 1.23 -13.22
N MET A 76 -0.94 0.30 -12.64
CA MET A 76 -1.41 -0.90 -13.36
C MET A 76 -2.39 -0.55 -14.47
N ALA A 77 -3.34 0.38 -14.21
CA ALA A 77 -4.29 0.84 -15.21
C ALA A 77 -3.60 1.54 -16.40
N GLU A 78 -2.57 2.34 -16.14
CA GLU A 78 -1.76 2.97 -17.20
C GLU A 78 -1.04 1.94 -18.08
N MET A 79 -0.42 0.92 -17.47
CA MET A 79 0.22 -0.16 -18.22
C MET A 79 -0.78 -0.95 -19.07
N LEU A 80 -1.94 -1.31 -18.51
CA LEU A 80 -2.99 -2.02 -19.24
C LEU A 80 -3.49 -1.20 -20.43
N LYS A 81 -3.72 0.11 -20.25
CA LYS A 81 -4.15 1.00 -21.33
C LYS A 81 -3.09 1.11 -22.44
N GLN A 82 -1.81 1.13 -22.07
CA GLN A 82 -0.72 1.13 -23.04
C GLN A 82 -0.66 -0.18 -23.83
N GLU A 83 -0.80 -1.33 -23.17
CA GLU A 83 -0.85 -2.63 -23.82
C GLU A 83 -2.04 -2.77 -24.77
N GLU A 84 -3.24 -2.32 -24.34
CA GLU A 84 -4.44 -2.28 -25.18
C GLU A 84 -4.22 -1.45 -26.44
N TYR A 85 -3.60 -0.28 -26.32
CA TYR A 85 -3.30 0.59 -27.45
C TYR A 85 -2.34 -0.08 -28.44
N GLU A 86 -1.30 -0.76 -27.94
CA GLU A 86 -0.35 -1.48 -28.79
C GLU A 86 -0.99 -2.66 -29.53
N ILE A 87 -1.89 -3.40 -28.87
CA ILE A 87 -2.65 -4.49 -29.50
C ILE A 87 -3.54 -3.93 -30.61
N GLN A 88 -4.27 -2.84 -30.34
CA GLN A 88 -5.15 -2.18 -31.30
C GLN A 88 -4.37 -1.70 -32.54
N GLN A 89 -3.24 -1.02 -32.34
CA GLN A 89 -2.37 -0.60 -33.45
C GLN A 89 -1.84 -1.77 -34.30
N LYS A 90 -1.43 -2.88 -33.64
CA LYS A 90 -0.98 -4.09 -34.34
C LYS A 90 -2.11 -4.70 -35.16
N TYR A 91 -3.32 -4.77 -34.61
CA TYR A 91 -4.50 -5.28 -35.32
C TYR A 91 -4.83 -4.44 -36.56
N GLU A 92 -4.87 -3.11 -36.42
CA GLU A 92 -5.12 -2.19 -37.53
C GLU A 92 -4.07 -2.33 -38.64
N ARG A 93 -2.79 -2.43 -38.27
CA ARG A 93 -1.68 -2.61 -39.22
C ARG A 93 -1.82 -3.93 -40.00
N CYS A 94 -2.07 -5.04 -39.31
CA CYS A 94 -2.27 -6.35 -39.96
C CYS A 94 -3.48 -6.34 -40.91
N HIS A 95 -4.60 -5.73 -40.49
CA HIS A 95 -5.79 -5.63 -41.32
C HIS A 95 -5.57 -4.74 -42.57
N GLN A 96 -4.79 -3.67 -42.44
CA GLN A 96 -4.52 -2.76 -43.55
C GLN A 96 -3.54 -3.36 -44.57
N VAL A 97 -2.56 -4.15 -44.10
CA VAL A 97 -1.67 -4.96 -44.97
C VAL A 97 -2.46 -6.05 -45.69
N GLY A 98 -3.36 -6.77 -45.01
CA GLY A 98 -4.23 -7.78 -45.62
C GLY A 98 -5.13 -7.19 -46.72
N ARG A 99 -5.75 -6.03 -46.48
CA ARG A 99 -6.57 -5.32 -47.49
C ARG A 99 -5.75 -4.86 -48.71
N ARG A 100 -4.52 -4.35 -48.52
CA ARG A 100 -3.65 -3.93 -49.63
C ARG A 100 -3.20 -5.11 -50.50
N SER A 101 -2.86 -6.26 -49.90
CA SER A 101 -2.48 -7.46 -50.65
C SER A 101 -3.65 -8.05 -51.46
N SER A 102 -4.88 -8.00 -50.94
CA SER A 102 -6.08 -8.43 -51.68
C SER A 102 -6.45 -7.48 -52.83
N ALA A 103 -6.22 -6.17 -52.68
CA ALA A 103 -6.49 -5.18 -53.72
C ALA A 103 -5.47 -5.21 -54.88
N LEU A 104 -4.24 -5.69 -54.63
CA LEU A 104 -3.20 -5.87 -55.65
C LEU A 104 -3.26 -7.23 -56.37
N GLY A 105 -4.07 -8.18 -55.88
CA GLY A 105 -4.18 -9.54 -56.43
C GLY A 105 -5.17 -9.71 -57.58
N THR A 106 -5.90 -8.67 -58.00
CA THR A 106 -6.95 -8.79 -59.04
C THR A 106 -6.52 -8.38 -60.45
N HIS A 107 -5.24 -8.12 -60.70
CA HIS A 107 -4.81 -7.57 -61.99
C HIS A 107 -3.59 -8.24 -62.63
N THR A 108 -3.51 -9.57 -62.69
CA THR A 108 -2.69 -10.28 -63.70
C THR A 108 -3.15 -11.73 -63.87
N SER A 109 -4.12 -11.98 -64.77
CA SER A 109 -4.10 -13.17 -65.64
C SER A 109 -5.19 -13.06 -66.72
N GLN A 110 -4.96 -12.19 -67.70
CA GLN A 110 -5.57 -12.30 -69.03
C GLN A 110 -4.46 -12.05 -70.04
N GLY A 111 -4.20 -13.04 -70.89
CA GLY A 111 -3.30 -12.89 -72.04
C GLY A 111 -2.04 -13.76 -71.95
N GLY A 112 -2.16 -14.98 -72.44
CA GLY A 112 -1.03 -15.89 -72.66
C GLY A 112 -1.43 -17.02 -73.60
N TYR A 113 -1.80 -16.63 -74.83
CA TYR A 113 -1.92 -17.53 -75.98
C TYR A 113 -0.66 -18.41 -76.07
N TRP A 114 -0.83 -19.74 -76.00
CA TRP A 114 0.15 -20.69 -76.54
C TRP A 114 -0.48 -21.34 -77.77
N GLU A 115 -0.36 -20.65 -78.90
CA GLU A 115 -0.72 -21.16 -80.22
C GLU A 115 0.57 -21.57 -80.96
N ILE A 116 0.57 -22.83 -81.42
CA ILE A 116 1.25 -23.42 -82.60
C ILE A 116 2.79 -23.54 -82.61
N HIS A 117 3.33 -24.76 -82.45
CA HIS A 117 3.73 -25.67 -83.54
C HIS A 117 4.31 -26.99 -83.00
#